data_AF-A0A3M1C1V6-F1
#
_entry.id   AF-A0A3M1C1V6-F1
#
_cell.length_a   1.000
_cell.length_b   1.000
_cell.length_c   1.000
_cell.angle_alpha   90.00
_cell.angle_beta   90.00
_cell.angle_gamma   90.00
#
_symmetry.space_group_name_H-M   'P 1'
#
loop_
_entity.id
_entity.type
_entity.pdbx_description
1 polymer ?
#
loop_
_entity_poly.entity_id
_entity_poly.type
_entity_poly.pdbx_seq_one_letter_code
_entity_poly.pdbx_strand_id
1 'polypeptide(L)'
;MKALQIFTNEYLKKCSEMTADQKLKFLEDFRKLHFEKKEKTPSKLISIKVPIDLLNAFKQKAKLESVPYQTQIKKLMKEWLLKSNIQ
;
A
#
# COMPACT_ATOMS: atom_id res chain seq x y z
N MET A 1 -18.47 10.47 2.23
CA MET A 1 -18.54 11.71 1.41
C MET A 1 -17.13 12.15 1.08
N LYS A 2 -16.79 12.36 -0.19
CA LYS A 2 -15.53 13.03 -0.55
C LYS A 2 -15.66 14.49 -0.13
N ALA A 3 -14.65 15.02 0.57
CA ALA A 3 -14.62 16.44 0.91
C ALA A 3 -14.68 17.25 -0.40
N LEU A 4 -15.61 18.19 -0.47
CA LEU A 4 -15.75 19.05 -1.65
C LEU A 4 -14.65 20.10 -1.57
N GLN A 5 -13.71 20.05 -2.52
CA GLN A 5 -12.65 21.05 -2.60
C GLN A 5 -13.23 22.31 -3.24
N ILE A 6 -13.26 23.41 -2.49
CA ILE A 6 -13.75 24.71 -2.96
C ILE A 6 -12.54 25.55 -3.38
N PHE A 7 -12.58 26.11 -4.59
CA PHE A 7 -11.54 26.98 -5.12
C PHE A 7 -12.07 28.41 -5.26
N THR A 8 -11.25 29.40 -4.90
CA THR A 8 -11.60 30.82 -5.04
C THR A 8 -11.43 31.29 -6.48
N ASN A 9 -12.15 32.35 -6.86
CA ASN A 9 -12.04 32.94 -8.20
C ASN A 9 -10.61 33.45 -8.50
N GLU A 10 -9.92 33.98 -7.49
CA GLU A 10 -8.53 34.41 -7.60
C GLU A 10 -7.59 33.25 -7.93
N TYR A 11 -7.81 32.10 -7.30
CA TYR A 11 -7.05 30.89 -7.58
C TYR A 11 -7.26 30.40 -9.01
N LEU A 12 -8.52 30.39 -9.48
CA LEU A 12 -8.86 29.98 -10.84
C LEU A 12 -8.24 30.91 -11.89
N LYS A 13 -8.25 32.22 -11.62
CA LYS A 13 -7.60 33.21 -12.49
C LYS A 13 -6.10 32.95 -12.60
N LYS A 14 -5.43 32.71 -11.46
CA LYS A 14 -4.00 32.35 -11.44
C LYS A 14 -3.70 31.06 -12.22
N CYS A 15 -4.57 30.06 -12.15
CA CYS A 15 -4.43 28.83 -12.95
C CYS A 15 -4.56 29.08 -14.46
N SER A 16 -5.43 30.01 -14.86
CA SER A 16 -5.62 30.37 -16.27
C SER A 16 -4.40 31.08 -16.87
N GLU A 17 -3.67 31.84 -16.05
CA GLU A 17 -2.49 32.62 -16.42
C GLU A 17 -1.18 31.79 -16.42
N MET A 18 -1.22 30.51 -16.03
CA MET A 18 -0.03 29.66 -15.99
C MET A 18 0.57 29.41 -17.38
N THR A 19 1.90 29.47 -17.44
CA THR A 19 2.66 29.12 -18.65
C THR A 19 2.64 27.61 -18.91
N ALA A 20 2.98 27.20 -20.13
CA ALA A 20 3.06 25.79 -20.50
C ALA A 20 4.03 25.01 -19.59
N ASP A 21 5.20 25.58 -19.28
CA ASP A 21 6.19 24.94 -18.41
C ASP A 21 5.68 24.74 -16.98
N GLN A 22 4.94 25.72 -16.46
CA GLN A 22 4.33 25.63 -15.12
C GLN A 22 3.26 24.54 -15.07
N LYS A 23 2.45 24.42 -16.13
CA LYS A 23 1.46 23.33 -16.26
C LYS A 23 2.15 21.97 -16.34
N LEU A 24 3.22 21.85 -17.11
CA LEU A 24 3.97 20.60 -17.25
C LEU A 24 4.63 20.18 -15.92
N LYS A 25 5.24 21.13 -15.21
CA LYS A 25 5.78 20.90 -13.87
C LYS A 25 4.71 20.43 -12.88
N PHE A 26 3.55 21.09 -12.88
CA PHE A 26 2.44 20.67 -12.04
C PHE A 26 2.00 19.22 -12.32
N LEU A 27 1.87 18.83 -13.59
CA LEU A 27 1.50 17.47 -13.96
C LEU A 27 2.53 16.43 -13.51
N GLU A 28 3.82 16.72 -13.63
CA GLU A 28 4.87 15.81 -13.16
C GLU A 28 4.91 15.70 -11.63
N ASP A 29 4.77 16.82 -10.93
CA ASP A 29 4.73 16.82 -9.45
C ASP A 29 3.48 16.10 -8.94
N PHE A 30 2.33 16.31 -9.59
CA PHE A 30 1.10 15.60 -9.31
C PHE A 30 1.25 14.09 -9.59
N ARG A 31 1.85 13.72 -10.71
CA ARG A 31 2.11 12.31 -11.05
C ARG A 31 2.98 11.65 -9.99
N LYS A 32 4.08 12.28 -9.56
CA LYS A 32 4.97 11.75 -8.52
C LYS A 32 4.26 11.57 -7.18
N LEU A 33 3.51 12.58 -6.74
CA LEU A 33 2.72 12.54 -5.50
C LEU A 33 1.74 11.37 -5.48
N HIS A 34 1.15 11.05 -6.63
CA HIS A 34 0.20 9.93 -6.76
C HIS A 34 0.86 8.58 -7.03
N PHE A 35 2.06 8.53 -7.62
CA PHE A 35 2.80 7.28 -7.87
C PHE A 35 3.42 6.67 -6.60
N GLU A 36 3.81 7.48 -5.61
CA GLU A 36 4.32 6.96 -4.34
C GLU A 36 3.25 6.24 -3.52
N LYS A 37 1.97 6.56 -3.76
CA LYS A 37 0.87 5.67 -3.44
C LYS A 37 0.81 4.57 -4.49
N LYS A 38 1.79 3.65 -4.50
CA LYS A 38 1.53 2.30 -5.01
C LYS A 38 0.23 1.88 -4.36
N GLU A 39 -0.84 1.74 -5.15
CA GLU A 39 -2.10 1.24 -4.65
C GLU A 39 -1.76 -0.02 -3.87
N LYS A 40 -1.94 0.01 -2.55
CA LYS A 40 -1.78 -1.19 -1.74
C LYS A 40 -2.80 -2.14 -2.32
N THR A 41 -2.32 -3.17 -3.04
CA THR A 41 -3.19 -4.21 -3.58
C THR A 41 -4.13 -4.64 -2.47
N PRO A 42 -5.45 -4.57 -2.68
CA PRO A 42 -6.39 -4.79 -1.60
C PRO A 42 -6.14 -6.16 -0.98
N SER A 43 -6.09 -6.21 0.35
CA SER A 43 -5.94 -7.48 1.05
C SER A 43 -7.25 -8.25 0.99
N LYS A 44 -7.19 -9.52 0.60
CA LYS A 44 -8.33 -10.44 0.63
C LYS A 44 -8.15 -11.41 1.80
N LEU A 45 -9.20 -11.60 2.60
CA LEU A 45 -9.21 -12.63 3.63
C LEU A 45 -9.17 -14.01 2.97
N ILE A 46 -8.36 -14.91 3.54
CA ILE A 46 -8.32 -16.31 3.15
C ILE A 46 -8.90 -17.15 4.29
N SER A 47 -9.64 -18.19 3.92
CA SER A 47 -10.03 -19.23 4.86
C SER A 47 -8.99 -20.35 4.80
N ILE A 48 -8.47 -20.75 5.95
CA ILE A 48 -7.52 -21.87 6.08
C ILE A 48 -7.89 -22.66 7.34
N LYS A 49 -8.01 -23.98 7.18
CA LYS A 49 -8.21 -24.89 8.32
C LYS A 49 -6.84 -25.35 8.83
N VAL A 50 -6.55 -25.09 10.10
CA VAL A 50 -5.28 -25.44 10.75
C VAL A 50 -5.60 -26.08 12.11
N PRO A 51 -4.87 -27.13 12.54
CA PRO A 51 -5.00 -27.64 13.89
C PRO A 51 -4.80 -26.55 14.95
N ILE A 52 -5.63 -26.56 15.99
CA ILE A 52 -5.64 -25.52 17.03
C ILE A 52 -4.30 -25.46 17.75
N ASP A 53 -3.75 -26.62 18.12
CA ASP A 53 -2.49 -26.71 18.85
C ASP A 53 -1.32 -26.13 18.05
N LEU A 54 -1.30 -26.42 16.74
CA LEU A 54 -0.31 -25.87 15.82
C LEU A 54 -0.43 -24.34 15.73
N LEU A 55 -1.65 -23.81 15.58
CA LEU A 55 -1.87 -22.37 15.50
C LEU A 55 -1.46 -21.68 16.81
N ASN A 56 -1.73 -22.28 17.95
CA ASN A 56 -1.36 -21.75 19.26
C ASN A 56 0.16 -21.74 19.45
N ALA A 57 0.84 -22.85 19.16
CA ALA A 57 2.29 -22.92 19.22
C ALA A 57 2.94 -21.90 18.26
N PHE A 58 2.41 -21.76 17.05
CA PHE A 58 2.89 -20.79 16.07
C PHE A 58 2.74 -19.34 16.57
N LYS A 59 1.58 -18.99 17.16
CA LYS A 59 1.35 -17.67 17.76
C LYS A 59 2.29 -17.38 18.93
N GLN A 60 2.53 -18.38 19.78
CA GLN A 60 3.45 -18.24 20.91
C GLN A 60 4.89 -18.00 20.43
N LYS A 61 5.35 -18.76 19.44
CA LYS A 61 6.68 -18.56 18.84
C LYS A 61 6.83 -17.17 18.22
N ALA A 62 5.84 -16.72 17.44
CA ALA A 62 5.87 -15.39 16.84
C ALA A 62 5.90 -14.27 17.90
N LYS A 63 5.17 -14.46 19.01
CA LYS A 63 5.21 -13.54 20.16
C LYS A 63 6.60 -13.48 20.81
N LEU A 64 7.25 -14.63 21.00
CA LEU A 64 8.63 -14.67 21.53
C LEU A 64 9.62 -13.94 20.63
N GLU A 65 9.40 -14.01 19.31
CA GLU A 65 10.20 -13.29 18.31
C GLU A 65 9.77 -11.80 18.16
N SER A 66 8.83 -11.31 18.97
CA SER A 66 8.28 -9.95 18.89
C SER A 66 7.66 -9.58 17.53
N VAL A 67 7.08 -10.56 16.82
CA VAL A 67 6.46 -10.37 15.51
C VAL A 67 5.00 -10.83 15.53
N PRO A 68 4.04 -10.06 14.97
CA PRO A 68 2.67 -10.54 14.80
C PRO A 68 2.64 -11.81 13.93
N TYR A 69 1.91 -12.85 14.36
CA TYR A 69 1.91 -14.13 13.64
C TYR A 69 1.44 -14.01 12.18
N GLN A 70 0.54 -13.06 11.87
CA GLN A 70 0.11 -12.80 10.48
C GLN A 70 1.26 -12.26 9.62
N THR A 71 2.20 -11.52 10.21
CA THR A 71 3.42 -11.07 9.51
C THR A 71 4.30 -12.26 9.16
N GLN A 72 4.43 -13.23 10.07
CA GLN A 72 5.16 -14.45 9.79
C GLN A 72 4.50 -15.30 8.69
N ILE A 73 3.16 -15.41 8.68
CA ILE A 73 2.43 -16.06 7.57
C ILE A 73 2.75 -15.39 6.24
N LYS A 74 2.67 -14.05 6.17
CA LYS A 74 3.00 -13.30 4.95
C LYS A 74 4.45 -13.49 4.51
N LYS A 75 5.38 -13.58 5.47
CA LYS A 75 6.80 -13.86 5.19
C LYS A 75 6.96 -15.25 4.56
N LEU A 76 6.36 -16.29 5.16
CA LEU A 76 6.39 -17.65 4.63
C LEU A 76 5.81 -17.72 3.21
N MET A 77 4.68 -17.05 2.95
CA MET A 77 4.08 -16.97 1.61
C MET A 77 5.05 -16.36 0.58
N LYS A 78 5.72 -15.26 0.95
CA LYS A 78 6.71 -14.60 0.06
C LYS A 78 7.92 -15.49 -0.18
N GLU A 79 8.49 -16.06 0.88
CA GLU A 79 9.65 -16.93 0.77
C GLU A 79 9.36 -18.15 -0.08
N TRP A 80 8.18 -18.75 0.05
CA TRP A 80 7.75 -19.87 -0.77
C TRP A 80 7.73 -19.53 -2.27
N LEU A 81 7.12 -18.39 -2.64
CA LEU A 81 7.04 -17.94 -4.03
C LEU A 81 8.42 -17.55 -4.60
N LEU A 82 9.26 -16.90 -3.81
CA LEU A 82 10.56 -16.39 -4.29
C LEU A 82 11.64 -17.48 -4.38
N LYS A 83 11.60 -18.49 -3.50
CA LYS A 83 12.53 -19.63 -3.55
C LYS A 83 12.27 -20.56 -4.73
N SER A 84 11.07 -20.54 -5.31
CA SER A 84 10.67 -21.43 -6.41
C SER A 84 11.21 -21.01 -7.80
N ASN A 85 11.89 -19.87 -7.90
CA ASN A 85 12.43 -19.34 -9.16
C ASN A 85 13.95 -19.59 -9.35
N ILE A 86 14.51 -20.58 -8.65
CA ILE A 86 15.87 -21.07 -8.88
C ILE A 86 15.74 -22.51 -9.35
N GLN A 87 15.36 -22.70 -10.61
CA GLN A 87 15.48 -23.96 -11.33
C GLN A 87 15.77 -23.67 -12.80
#